data_AF-A0A208Y5M8-F1
#
_entry.id   AF-A0A208Y5M8-F1
#
_cell.length_a   1.000
_cell.length_b   1.000
_cell.length_c   1.000
_cell.angle_alpha   90.00
_cell.angle_beta   90.00
_cell.angle_gamma   90.00
#
_symmetry.space_group_name_H-M   'P 1'
#
loop_
_entity.id
_entity.type
_entity.pdbx_description
1 polymer ?
#
loop_
_entity_poly.entity_id
_entity_poly.type
_entity_poly.pdbx_seq_one_letter_code
_entity_poly.pdbx_strand_id
1 'polypeptide(L)'
;MPKDRSLPFAPPRRQAAAPRNSLLWIFEPLERDAGYSSKRMFGCIAAYLDDLLCLVVADRGDPWSGLLVCTSKDRHAALIDDEPALRPHAVLGKWLYLPQDHAEFETVAARLAELARERDPRLGVAPRPRARRARLDAAG
;
A
#
# COMPACT_ATOMS: atom_id res chain seq x y z
N MET A 1 46.20 -34.88 -6.97
CA MET A 1 45.97 -33.61 -6.26
C MET A 1 44.53 -33.58 -5.78
N PRO A 2 44.22 -33.59 -4.47
CA PRO A 2 42.83 -33.65 -4.02
C PRO A 2 42.17 -32.25 -4.05
N LYS A 3 40.89 -32.28 -4.45
CA LYS A 3 39.98 -31.16 -4.65
C LYS A 3 39.59 -30.47 -3.34
N ASP A 4 39.68 -29.14 -3.38
CA ASP A 4 38.89 -28.11 -2.70
C ASP A 4 38.21 -28.49 -1.36
N ARG A 5 38.83 -28.02 -0.28
CA ARG A 5 38.25 -28.01 1.08
C ARG A 5 37.27 -26.85 1.18
N SER A 6 35.97 -27.13 1.04
CA SER A 6 34.92 -26.20 1.45
C SER A 6 35.10 -25.83 2.93
N LEU A 7 35.30 -24.54 3.21
CA LEU A 7 35.47 -24.01 4.55
C LEU A 7 34.13 -24.06 5.31
N PRO A 8 34.03 -24.77 6.45
CA PRO A 8 32.77 -25.01 7.15
C PRO A 8 32.17 -23.78 7.88
N PHE A 9 32.83 -22.62 7.81
CA PHE A 9 32.45 -21.39 8.52
C PHE A 9 32.41 -20.16 7.61
N ALA A 10 31.74 -20.26 6.46
CA ALA A 10 31.34 -19.05 5.74
C ALA A 10 30.26 -18.33 6.58
N PRO A 11 30.42 -17.05 6.95
CA PRO A 11 29.37 -16.31 7.63
C PRO A 11 28.12 -16.31 6.75
N PRO A 12 26.90 -16.40 7.33
CA PRO A 12 25.68 -16.34 6.53
C PRO A 12 25.73 -15.05 5.72
N ARG A 13 25.54 -15.18 4.40
CA ARG A 13 25.45 -14.08 3.44
C ARG A 13 24.54 -13.02 4.07
N ARG A 14 25.04 -11.80 4.35
CA ARG A 14 24.25 -10.72 4.96
C ARG A 14 22.94 -10.64 4.20
N GLN A 15 21.84 -11.12 4.79
CA GLN A 15 20.52 -10.87 4.27
C GLN A 15 20.32 -9.38 4.49
N ALA A 16 20.43 -8.58 3.43
CA ALA A 16 19.99 -7.20 3.49
C ALA A 16 18.58 -7.22 4.07
N ALA A 17 18.39 -6.54 5.21
CA ALA A 17 17.08 -6.44 5.83
C ALA A 17 16.10 -6.01 4.74
N ALA A 18 14.99 -6.74 4.60
CA ALA A 18 13.99 -6.42 3.58
C ALA A 18 13.68 -4.91 3.68
N PRO A 19 13.71 -4.16 2.57
CA PRO A 19 13.53 -2.72 2.61
C PRO A 19 12.26 -2.42 3.39
N ARG A 20 12.44 -1.77 4.54
CA ARG A 20 11.34 -1.24 5.33
C ARG A 20 10.82 -0.09 4.49
N ASN A 21 9.56 -0.19 4.05
CA ASN A 21 8.91 0.92 3.38
C ASN A 21 8.93 2.10 4.36
N SER A 22 9.62 3.18 3.98
CA SER A 22 9.88 4.31 4.85
C SER A 22 8.60 5.05 5.24
N LEU A 23 7.51 4.82 4.50
CA LEU A 23 6.21 5.48 4.65
C LEU A 23 5.24 4.73 5.57
N LEU A 24 5.69 3.66 6.25
CA LEU A 24 4.84 2.90 7.17
C LEU A 24 4.28 3.73 8.34
N TRP A 25 4.96 4.82 8.71
CA TRP A 25 4.49 5.74 9.75
C TRP A 25 3.07 6.29 9.47
N ILE A 26 2.67 6.38 8.18
CA ILE A 26 1.32 6.83 7.77
C ILE A 26 0.24 5.90 8.33
N PHE A 27 0.56 4.64 8.59
CA PHE A 27 -0.41 3.67 9.12
C PHE A 27 -0.46 3.62 10.65
N GLU A 28 0.47 4.27 11.36
CA GLU A 28 0.47 4.27 12.84
C GLU A 28 -0.88 4.72 13.47
N PRO A 29 -1.61 5.71 12.91
CA PRO A 29 -2.94 6.06 13.41
C PRO A 29 -3.96 4.94 13.25
N LEU A 30 -3.86 4.18 12.15
CA LEU A 30 -4.76 3.07 11.80
C LEU A 30 -4.47 1.82 12.61
N GLU A 31 -3.20 1.58 12.97
CA GLU A 31 -2.78 0.40 13.75
C GLU A 31 -3.44 0.30 15.13
N ARG A 32 -3.92 1.42 15.66
CA ARG A 32 -4.68 1.46 16.92
C ARG A 32 -6.13 1.01 16.77
N ASP A 33 -6.60 0.85 15.54
CA ASP A 33 -7.97 0.51 15.23
C ASP A 33 -8.18 -1.01 15.15
N ALA A 34 -9.26 -1.52 15.73
CA ALA A 34 -9.57 -2.95 15.73
C ALA A 34 -9.93 -3.50 14.34
N GLY A 35 -10.44 -2.66 13.45
CA GLY A 35 -10.78 -3.02 12.07
C GLY A 35 -9.60 -2.94 11.11
N TYR A 36 -8.42 -2.52 11.57
CA TYR A 36 -7.25 -2.35 10.72
C TYR A 36 -6.58 -3.69 10.39
N SER A 37 -6.24 -3.85 9.11
CA SER A 37 -5.31 -4.88 8.67
C SER A 37 -4.39 -4.35 7.58
N SER A 38 -3.16 -4.86 7.52
CA SER A 38 -2.22 -4.51 6.46
C SER A 38 -1.84 -5.71 5.62
N LYS A 39 -1.63 -5.49 4.33
CA LYS A 39 -1.21 -6.53 3.38
C LYS A 39 -0.12 -6.02 2.46
N ARG A 40 0.98 -6.77 2.39
CA ARG A 40 2.01 -6.55 1.38
C ARG A 40 1.51 -7.01 0.02
N MET A 41 1.60 -6.13 -0.97
CA MET A 41 1.22 -6.45 -2.34
C MET A 41 2.07 -5.68 -3.33
N PHE A 42 2.65 -6.40 -4.31
CA PHE A 42 3.47 -5.81 -5.38
C PHE A 42 4.65 -4.95 -4.87
N GLY A 43 5.14 -5.24 -3.65
CA GLY A 43 6.14 -4.47 -2.92
C GLY A 43 5.70 -3.07 -2.49
N CYS A 44 4.39 -2.86 -2.41
CA CYS A 44 3.71 -1.82 -1.67
C CYS A 44 3.06 -2.44 -0.43
N ILE A 45 2.59 -1.61 0.49
CA ILE A 45 1.86 -2.06 1.67
C ILE A 45 0.49 -1.38 1.66
N ALA A 46 -0.56 -2.20 1.64
CA ALA A 46 -1.93 -1.75 1.65
C ALA A 46 -2.50 -1.79 3.07
N ALA A 47 -3.17 -0.72 3.46
CA ALA A 47 -3.96 -0.62 4.67
C ALA A 47 -5.44 -0.83 4.34
N TYR A 48 -6.05 -1.70 5.12
CA TYR A 48 -7.46 -2.02 5.08
C TYR A 48 -8.11 -1.62 6.40
N LEU A 49 -9.34 -1.12 6.32
CA LEU A 49 -10.21 -0.94 7.47
C LEU A 49 -11.54 -1.62 7.15
N ASP A 50 -12.02 -2.47 8.07
CA ASP A 50 -13.31 -3.14 7.92
C ASP A 50 -13.42 -3.89 6.57
N ASP A 51 -12.34 -4.58 6.19
CA ASP A 51 -12.13 -5.27 4.89
C ASP A 51 -12.12 -4.38 3.63
N LEU A 52 -12.24 -3.05 3.77
CA LEU A 52 -12.15 -2.09 2.68
C LEU A 52 -10.70 -1.64 2.48
N LEU A 53 -10.26 -1.60 1.22
CA LEU A 53 -8.94 -1.08 0.89
C LEU A 53 -8.97 0.46 0.91
N CYS A 54 -8.30 1.07 1.88
CA CYS A 54 -8.36 2.53 2.08
C CYS A 54 -7.12 3.24 1.55
N LEU A 55 -5.92 2.80 1.95
CA LEU A 55 -4.66 3.47 1.64
C LEU A 55 -3.61 2.45 1.20
N VAL A 56 -2.68 2.85 0.35
CA VAL A 56 -1.52 2.02 -0.04
C VAL A 56 -0.27 2.88 -0.07
N VAL A 57 0.75 2.49 0.69
CA VAL A 57 2.06 3.15 0.66
C VAL A 57 3.01 2.42 -0.28
N ALA A 58 3.71 3.18 -1.10
CA ALA A 58 4.67 2.70 -2.07
C ALA A 58 5.99 3.47 -1.92
N ASP A 59 7.09 2.74 -1.78
CA ASP A 59 8.45 3.29 -1.63
C ASP A 59 9.36 2.54 -2.61
N ARG A 60 9.11 2.78 -3.90
CA ARG A 60 9.73 2.03 -5.02
C ARG A 60 10.32 2.94 -6.10
N GLY A 61 10.33 4.25 -5.88
CA GLY A 61 10.68 5.25 -6.88
C GLY A 61 9.52 5.59 -7.80
N ASP A 62 9.61 6.72 -8.50
CA ASP A 62 8.53 7.22 -9.37
C ASP A 62 8.13 6.22 -10.47
N PRO A 63 6.83 6.09 -10.77
CA PRO A 63 5.68 6.83 -10.22
C PRO A 63 5.03 6.18 -8.99
N TRP A 64 5.77 5.34 -8.25
CA TRP A 64 5.29 4.54 -7.10
C TRP A 64 6.05 4.91 -5.81
N SER A 65 6.27 6.20 -5.58
CA SER A 65 6.93 6.76 -4.39
C SER A 65 5.98 7.74 -3.71
N GLY A 66 5.16 7.25 -2.78
CA GLY A 66 4.17 8.04 -2.10
C GLY A 66 2.97 7.24 -1.60
N LEU A 67 1.85 7.94 -1.44
CA LEU A 67 0.62 7.41 -0.88
C LEU A 67 -0.45 7.33 -1.97
N LEU A 68 -1.01 6.14 -2.16
CA LEU A 68 -2.19 5.94 -2.98
C LEU A 68 -3.43 5.93 -2.10
N VAL A 69 -4.44 6.66 -2.55
CA VAL A 69 -5.74 6.77 -1.88
C VAL A 69 -6.75 5.98 -2.68
N CYS A 70 -7.24 4.89 -2.08
CA CYS A 70 -8.19 3.99 -2.71
C CYS A 70 -9.60 4.55 -2.53
N THR A 71 -10.07 5.21 -3.58
CA THR A 71 -11.40 5.81 -3.67
C THR A 71 -12.06 5.46 -5.01
N SER A 72 -13.35 5.76 -5.16
CA SER A 72 -14.09 5.64 -6.41
C SER A 72 -13.96 6.92 -7.23
N LYS A 73 -13.96 6.79 -8.57
CA LYS A 73 -13.80 7.93 -9.50
C LYS A 73 -14.82 9.04 -9.27
N ASP A 74 -16.06 8.69 -8.92
CA ASP A 74 -17.14 9.65 -8.65
C ASP A 74 -16.83 10.59 -7.48
N ARG A 75 -15.89 10.20 -6.60
CA ARG A 75 -15.51 10.95 -5.40
C ARG A 75 -14.16 11.65 -5.54
N HIS A 76 -13.49 11.51 -6.69
CA HIS A 76 -12.20 12.15 -6.94
C HIS A 76 -12.30 13.66 -6.85
N ALA A 77 -13.30 14.27 -7.50
CA ALA A 77 -13.45 15.72 -7.52
C ALA A 77 -13.58 16.30 -6.10
N ALA A 78 -14.41 15.68 -5.25
CA ALA A 78 -14.59 16.12 -3.87
C ALA A 78 -13.31 15.97 -3.03
N LEU A 79 -12.54 14.90 -3.24
CA LEU A 79 -11.26 14.70 -2.53
C LEU A 79 -10.17 15.67 -3.02
N ILE A 80 -10.12 15.97 -4.31
CA ILE A 80 -9.16 16.92 -4.87
C ILE A 80 -9.48 18.36 -4.43
N ASP A 81 -10.77 18.69 -4.26
CA ASP A 81 -11.20 20.00 -3.75
C ASP A 81 -10.78 20.20 -2.28
N ASP A 82 -10.91 19.15 -1.45
CA ASP A 82 -10.43 19.14 -0.06
C ASP A 82 -8.89 19.09 0.06
N GLU A 83 -8.25 18.41 -0.89
CA GLU A 83 -6.81 18.12 -0.91
C GLU A 83 -6.24 18.32 -2.32
N PRO A 84 -5.88 19.57 -2.71
CA PRO A 84 -5.39 19.86 -4.05
C PRO A 84 -4.02 19.23 -4.37
N ALA A 85 -3.32 18.71 -3.37
CA ALA A 85 -2.10 17.93 -3.53
C ALA A 85 -2.35 16.54 -4.14
N LEU A 86 -3.59 16.04 -4.08
CA LEU A 86 -3.97 14.77 -4.67
C LEU A 86 -4.11 14.89 -6.19
N ARG A 87 -3.56 13.91 -6.90
CA ARG A 87 -3.72 13.78 -8.34
C ARG A 87 -4.11 12.36 -8.74
N PRO A 88 -4.81 12.15 -9.86
CA PRO A 88 -5.04 10.81 -10.38
C PRO A 88 -3.70 10.09 -10.61
N HIS A 89 -3.60 8.83 -10.18
CA HIS A 89 -2.39 8.06 -10.39
C HIS A 89 -2.17 7.75 -11.88
N ALA A 90 -0.97 7.97 -12.41
CA ALA A 90 -0.65 7.81 -13.83
C ALA A 90 -0.96 6.39 -14.37
N VAL A 91 -0.59 5.35 -13.61
CA VAL A 91 -0.88 3.94 -13.97
C VAL A 91 -2.26 3.48 -13.48
N LEU A 92 -2.59 3.71 -12.22
CA LEU A 92 -3.88 3.34 -11.61
C LEU A 92 -4.84 4.53 -11.60
N GLY A 93 -5.23 5.05 -12.77
CA GLY A 93 -6.10 6.23 -12.92
C GLY A 93 -7.52 6.10 -12.33
N LYS A 94 -7.81 5.00 -11.62
CA LYS A 94 -8.99 4.81 -10.78
C LYS A 94 -8.80 5.27 -9.33
N TRP A 95 -7.56 5.53 -8.92
CA TRP A 95 -7.19 5.94 -7.57
C TRP A 95 -6.47 7.28 -7.61
N LEU A 96 -6.49 7.97 -6.47
CA LEU A 96 -5.70 9.19 -6.27
C LEU A 96 -4.33 8.84 -5.71
N TYR A 97 -3.39 9.76 -5.88
CA TYR A 97 -2.00 9.61 -5.54
C TYR A 97 -1.45 10.92 -4.99
N LEU A 98 -0.73 10.81 -3.88
CA LEU A 98 0.05 11.85 -3.27
C LEU A 98 1.54 11.48 -3.43
N PRO A 99 2.32 12.24 -4.23
CA PRO A 99 3.74 11.99 -4.41
C PRO A 99 4.53 12.29 -3.13
N GLN A 100 5.53 11.46 -2.82
CA GLN A 100 6.40 11.66 -1.66
C GLN A 100 7.22 12.95 -1.73
N ASP A 101 7.64 13.38 -2.93
CA ASP A 101 8.38 14.63 -3.16
C ASP A 101 7.49 15.90 -3.04
N HIS A 102 6.20 15.76 -2.75
CA HIS A 102 5.33 16.92 -2.57
C HIS A 102 5.67 17.64 -1.25
N ALA A 103 5.74 18.97 -1.26
CA ALA A 103 6.12 19.77 -0.08
C ALA A 103 5.23 19.49 1.14
N GLU A 104 3.92 19.36 0.91
CA GLU A 104 2.93 19.07 1.96
C GLU A 104 2.69 17.56 2.18
N PHE A 105 3.58 16.69 1.69
CA PHE A 105 3.36 15.24 1.71
C PHE A 105 3.03 14.72 3.10
N GLU A 106 3.84 15.04 4.11
CA GLU A 106 3.67 14.52 5.47
C GLU A 106 2.34 14.98 6.08
N THR A 107 2.01 16.27 5.93
CA THR A 107 0.77 16.86 6.43
C THR A 107 -0.46 16.20 5.79
N VAL A 108 -0.48 16.11 4.46
CA VAL A 108 -1.61 15.55 3.71
C VAL A 108 -1.72 14.04 3.96
N ALA A 109 -0.60 13.32 4.03
CA ALA A 109 -0.60 11.89 4.33
C ALA A 109 -1.16 11.59 5.73
N ALA A 110 -0.79 12.38 6.74
CA ALA A 110 -1.34 12.27 8.08
C ALA A 110 -2.86 12.54 8.09
N ARG A 111 -3.32 13.60 7.41
CA ARG A 111 -4.75 13.91 7.28
C ARG A 111 -5.53 12.79 6.61
N LEU A 112 -4.98 12.19 5.55
CA LEU A 112 -5.60 11.04 4.87
C LEU A 112 -5.66 9.79 5.75
N ALA A 113 -4.65 9.56 6.58
CA ALA A 113 -4.68 8.47 7.55
C ALA A 113 -5.78 8.68 8.60
N GLU A 114 -5.98 9.90 9.10
CA GLU A 114 -7.08 10.20 10.02
C GLU A 114 -8.45 10.08 9.33
N LEU A 115 -8.61 10.58 8.10
CA LEU A 115 -9.86 10.39 7.34
C LEU A 115 -10.18 8.91 7.13
N ALA A 116 -9.17 8.09 6.84
CA ALA A 116 -9.35 6.65 6.74
C ALA A 116 -9.81 6.08 8.09
N ARG A 117 -9.13 6.45 9.19
CA ARG A 117 -9.48 6.03 10.55
C ARG A 117 -10.91 6.42 10.96
N GLU A 118 -11.40 7.57 10.50
CA GLU A 118 -12.78 8.03 10.74
C GLU A 118 -13.83 7.32 9.88
N ARG A 119 -13.41 6.38 9.00
CA ARG A 119 -14.25 5.72 7.99
C ARG A 119 -14.93 6.76 7.09
N ASP A 120 -14.17 7.76 6.64
CA ASP A 120 -14.68 8.71 5.66
C ASP A 120 -15.30 7.93 4.48
N PRO A 121 -16.58 8.17 4.13
CA PRO A 121 -17.27 7.39 3.12
C PRO A 121 -16.68 7.56 1.72
N ARG A 122 -15.80 8.55 1.52
CA ARG A 122 -15.04 8.75 0.28
C ARG A 122 -13.86 7.80 0.15
N LEU A 123 -13.40 7.21 1.23
CA LEU A 123 -12.28 6.26 1.27
C LEU A 123 -12.80 4.83 1.41
N GLY A 124 -12.04 3.88 0.89
CA GLY A 124 -12.40 2.47 0.98
C GLY A 124 -13.01 1.95 -0.31
N VAL A 125 -12.26 1.09 -0.99
CA VAL A 125 -12.74 0.32 -2.13
C VAL A 125 -12.83 -1.12 -1.70
N ALA A 126 -14.03 -1.70 -1.80
CA ALA A 126 -14.21 -3.12 -1.55
C ALA A 126 -13.27 -3.91 -2.49
N PRO A 127 -12.32 -4.69 -1.95
CA PRO A 127 -11.44 -5.50 -2.78
C PRO A 127 -12.32 -6.50 -3.52
N ARG A 128 -12.43 -6.39 -4.84
CA ARG A 128 -13.18 -7.38 -5.63
C ARG A 128 -12.59 -8.75 -5.31
N PRO A 129 -13.37 -9.69 -4.76
CA PRO A 129 -12.87 -11.04 -4.56
C PRO A 129 -12.47 -11.55 -5.94
N ARG A 130 -11.19 -11.90 -6.11
CA ARG A 130 -10.78 -12.69 -7.26
C ARG A 130 -11.61 -13.95 -7.17
N ALA A 131 -12.61 -14.11 -8.05
CA ALA A 131 -13.35 -15.34 -8.17
C ALA A 131 -12.33 -16.46 -8.23
N ARG A 132 -12.30 -17.29 -7.19
CA ARG A 132 -11.49 -18.49 -7.14
C ARG A 132 -11.98 -19.27 -8.36
N ARG A 133 -11.16 -19.36 -9.41
CA ARG A 133 -11.45 -20.24 -10.53
C ARG A 133 -11.39 -21.62 -9.91
N ALA A 134 -12.54 -22.10 -9.45
CA ALA A 134 -12.71 -23.49 -9.08
C ALA A 134 -12.23 -24.25 -10.31
N ARG A 135 -11.08 -24.93 -10.17
CA ARG A 135 -10.86 -26.09 -11.01
C ARG A 135 -12.00 -27.02 -10.61
N LEU A 136 -13.03 -27.06 -11.45
CA LEU A 136 -13.88 -28.22 -11.52
C LEU A 136 -12.96 -29.30 -12.11
N ASP A 137 -12.15 -29.91 -11.26
CA ASP A 137 -11.54 -31.18 -11.59
C ASP A 137 -12.72 -32.15 -11.59
N ALA A 138 -13.20 -32.39 -12.81
CA ALA A 138 -14.26 -33.32 -13.12
C ALA A 138 -13.87 -34.71 -12.60
N ALA A 139 -14.83 -35.35 -11.93
CA ALA A 139 -14.85 -36.79 -11.79
C ALA A 139 -14.80 -37.43 -13.19
N GLY A 140 -13.98 -38.47 -13.31
CA GLY A 140 -13.85 -39.35 -14.47
C GLY A 140 -12.89 -40.47 -14.14
#